data_AF-F3Y5Q6-F1
#
_entry.id   AF-F3Y5Q6-F1
#
_cell.length_a   1.000
_cell.length_b   1.000
_cell.length_c   1.000
_cell.angle_alpha   90.00
_cell.angle_beta   90.00
_cell.angle_gamma   90.00
#
_symmetry.space_group_name_H-M   'P 1'
#
loop_
_entity.id
_entity.type
_entity.pdbx_description
1 polymer ?
#
loop_
_entity_poly.entity_id
_entity_poly.type
_entity_poly.pdbx_seq_one_letter_code
_entity_poly.pdbx_strand_id
1 'polypeptide(L)'
;MSKKAHEFTTSALVFNDICVRGVAVGMWARQEEHLDEWNLCVDEVQKLAVAGKITAIPMEKVVLADHKTAIQKSLEGRSIKQLFVINSKASASHI
;
A
#
# COMPACT_ATOMS: atom_id res chain seq x y z
N MET A 1 -14.94 7.73 12.43
CA MET A 1 -15.27 6.40 11.84
C MET A 1 -15.68 5.48 12.97
N SER A 2 -16.92 4.97 12.94
CA SER A 2 -17.45 4.08 13.97
C SER A 2 -16.60 2.82 14.08
N LYS A 3 -16.28 2.38 15.31
CA LYS A 3 -15.57 1.11 15.59
C LYS A 3 -16.50 -0.12 15.55
N LYS A 4 -17.78 0.07 15.23
CA LYS A 4 -18.76 -1.01 15.16
C LYS A 4 -18.52 -1.81 13.86
N ALA A 5 -18.43 -3.13 13.97
CA ALA A 5 -18.35 -3.99 12.79
C ALA A 5 -19.55 -3.68 11.87
N HIS A 6 -19.29 -3.48 10.58
CA HIS A 6 -20.35 -3.37 9.60
C HIS A 6 -20.95 -4.76 9.43
N GLU A 7 -22.11 -4.98 10.06
CA GLU A 7 -22.90 -6.19 9.88
C GLU A 7 -23.66 -6.08 8.56
N PHE A 8 -23.22 -6.85 7.57
CA PHE A 8 -23.95 -7.02 6.32
C PHE A 8 -24.83 -8.25 6.46
N THR A 9 -26.14 -8.08 6.29
CA THR A 9 -27.03 -9.24 6.19
C THR A 9 -26.77 -9.93 4.85
N THR A 10 -26.68 -11.25 4.84
CA THR A 10 -26.50 -12.03 3.59
C THR A 10 -27.63 -11.75 2.60
N SER A 11 -28.84 -11.45 3.11
CA SER A 11 -29.98 -10.99 2.31
C SER A 11 -29.67 -9.70 1.53
N ALA A 12 -28.94 -8.75 2.12
CA ALA A 12 -28.58 -7.51 1.44
C ALA A 12 -27.63 -7.74 0.25
N LEU A 13 -26.83 -8.81 0.25
CA LEU A 13 -25.98 -9.17 -0.89
C LEU A 13 -26.81 -9.62 -2.09
N VAL A 14 -27.88 -10.38 -1.85
CA VAL A 14 -28.75 -10.95 -2.89
C VAL A 14 -29.72 -9.90 -3.45
N PHE A 15 -30.31 -9.07 -2.59
CA PHE A 15 -31.35 -8.12 -3.02
C PHE A 15 -30.81 -6.79 -3.55
N ASN A 16 -29.56 -6.43 -3.24
CA ASN A 16 -28.96 -5.17 -3.68
C ASN A 16 -27.78 -5.36 -4.65
N ASP A 17 -27.57 -6.57 -5.18
CA ASP A 17 -26.47 -6.90 -6.10
C ASP A 17 -25.09 -6.46 -5.58
N ILE A 18 -24.86 -6.62 -4.27
CA ILE A 18 -23.61 -6.20 -3.64
C ILE A 18 -22.58 -7.32 -3.80
N CYS A 19 -21.49 -7.02 -4.51
CA CYS A 19 -20.34 -7.90 -4.64
C CYS A 19 -19.27 -7.59 -3.59
N VAL A 20 -18.90 -8.60 -2.79
CA VAL A 20 -17.72 -8.54 -1.90
C VAL A 20 -16.53 -9.18 -2.62
N ARG A 21 -15.37 -8.51 -2.58
CA ARG A 21 -14.10 -8.99 -3.15
C ARG A 21 -12.98 -8.74 -2.15
N GLY A 22 -12.11 -9.73 -1.97
CA GLY A 22 -10.87 -9.59 -1.21
C GLY A 22 -9.68 -9.89 -2.13
N VAL A 23 -8.67 -9.03 -2.13
CA VAL A 23 -7.48 -9.20 -2.98
C VAL A 23 -6.23 -9.09 -2.11
N ALA A 24 -5.51 -10.21 -1.98
CA ALA A 24 -4.19 -10.25 -1.38
C ALA A 24 -3.13 -10.04 -2.46
N VAL A 25 -2.85 -8.77 -2.82
CA VAL A 25 -2.03 -8.38 -3.98
C VAL A 25 -0.70 -9.13 -4.04
N GLY A 26 0.02 -9.24 -2.92
CA GLY A 26 1.32 -9.92 -2.88
C GLY A 26 1.26 -11.43 -3.12
N MET A 27 0.14 -12.09 -2.80
CA MET A 27 -0.07 -13.52 -3.08
C MET A 27 -0.55 -13.73 -4.51
N TRP A 28 -1.40 -12.84 -5.00
CA TRP A 28 -1.93 -12.87 -6.36
C TRP A 28 -0.82 -12.63 -7.40
N ALA A 29 -0.04 -11.56 -7.24
CA ALA A 29 1.00 -11.15 -8.20
C ALA A 29 2.20 -12.11 -8.32
N ARG A 30 2.31 -13.11 -7.42
CA ARG A 30 3.42 -14.09 -7.43
C ARG A 30 3.07 -15.39 -8.16
N GLN A 31 1.82 -15.57 -8.55
CA GLN A 31 1.38 -16.76 -9.28
C GLN A 31 1.81 -16.60 -10.74
N GLU A 32 2.42 -17.64 -11.32
CA GLU A 32 2.96 -17.59 -12.69
C GLU A 32 1.91 -17.17 -13.72
N GLU A 33 0.66 -17.64 -13.53
CA GLU A 33 -0.49 -17.31 -14.38
C GLU A 33 -0.88 -15.82 -14.37
N HIS A 34 -0.45 -15.05 -13.37
CA HIS A 34 -0.77 -13.63 -13.23
C HIS A 34 0.40 -12.70 -13.53
N LEU A 35 1.57 -13.23 -13.90
CA LEU A 35 2.76 -12.41 -14.12
C LEU A 35 2.58 -11.43 -15.27
N ASP A 36 1.96 -11.86 -16.37
CA ASP A 36 1.73 -11.00 -17.54
C ASP A 36 0.77 -9.84 -17.20
N GLU A 37 -0.32 -10.13 -16.48
CA GLU A 37 -1.29 -9.12 -16.03
C GLU A 37 -0.66 -8.15 -15.01
N TRP A 38 0.15 -8.67 -14.10
CA TRP A 38 0.90 -7.86 -13.14
C TRP A 38 1.88 -6.92 -13.84
N ASN A 39 2.66 -7.44 -14.78
CA ASN A 39 3.64 -6.64 -15.53
C ASN A 39 2.95 -5.54 -16.35
N LEU A 40 1.83 -5.87 -17.01
CA LEU A 40 1.02 -4.87 -17.72
C LEU A 40 0.52 -3.76 -16.78
N CYS A 41 0.03 -4.13 -15.59
CA CYS A 41 -0.42 -3.18 -14.58
C CYS A 41 0.72 -2.25 -14.14
N VAL A 42 1.91 -2.80 -13.87
CA VAL A 42 3.10 -2.02 -13.49
C VAL A 42 3.52 -1.06 -14.60
N ASP A 43 3.50 -1.51 -15.86
CA ASP A 43 3.81 -0.68 -17.03
C ASP A 43 2.85 0.50 -17.17
N GLU A 44 1.54 0.27 -17.03
CA GLU A 44 0.55 1.36 -17.09
C GLU A 44 0.72 2.35 -15.94
N VAL A 45 0.97 1.87 -14.72
CA VAL A 45 1.29 2.73 -13.56
C VAL A 45 2.54 3.57 -13.85
N GLN A 46 3.58 2.98 -14.43
CA GLN A 46 4.80 3.71 -14.79
C GLN A 46 4.52 4.77 -15.85
N LYS A 47 3.76 4.48 -16.90
CA LYS A 47 3.37 5.47 -17.93
C LYS A 47 2.64 6.65 -17.31
N LEU A 48 1.71 6.40 -16.39
CA LEU A 48 0.99 7.43 -15.66
C LEU A 48 1.92 8.28 -14.78
N ALA A 49 2.89 7.66 -14.11
CA ALA A 49 3.86 8.35 -13.27
C ALA A 49 4.78 9.25 -14.10
N VAL A 50 5.30 8.76 -15.23
CA VAL A 50 6.13 9.53 -16.17
C VAL A 50 5.35 10.69 -16.78
N ALA A 51 4.06 10.48 -17.08
CA ALA A 51 3.16 11.53 -17.54
C ALA A 51 2.75 12.54 -16.45
N GLY A 52 3.20 12.36 -15.20
CA GLY A 52 2.84 13.22 -14.07
C GLY A 52 1.38 13.13 -13.62
N LYS A 53 0.64 12.10 -14.09
CA LYS A 53 -0.78 11.90 -13.75
C LYS A 53 -0.98 11.27 -12.38
N ILE A 54 0.04 10.58 -11.89
CA ILE A 54 0.10 10.04 -10.53
C ILE A 54 1.46 10.40 -9.92
N THR A 55 1.46 10.62 -8.62
CA THR A 55 2.68 10.88 -7.85
C THR A 55 2.72 9.96 -6.64
N ALA A 56 3.92 9.57 -6.21
CA ALA A 56 4.06 8.88 -4.94
C ALA A 56 3.54 9.78 -3.81
N ILE A 57 2.85 9.17 -2.84
CA ILE A 57 2.50 9.87 -1.59
C ILE A 57 3.79 10.25 -0.85
N PRO A 58 3.77 11.30 0.00
CA PRO A 58 4.89 11.61 0.88
C PRO A 58 5.33 10.37 1.65
N MET A 59 6.64 10.24 1.91
CA MET A 59 7.20 9.12 2.66
C MET A 59 8.17 9.59 3.74
N GLU A 60 8.07 9.00 4.94
CA GLU A 60 9.05 9.18 6.01
C GLU A 60 10.29 8.32 5.69
N LYS A 61 11.45 8.95 5.52
CA LYS A 61 12.72 8.22 5.38
C LYS A 61 13.17 7.79 6.77
N VAL A 62 13.34 6.50 6.99
CA VAL A 62 13.77 5.94 8.27
C VAL A 62 15.06 5.16 8.08
N VAL A 63 16.05 5.39 8.93
CA VAL A 63 17.26 4.58 8.90
C VAL A 63 16.91 3.15 9.33
N LEU A 64 17.48 2.13 8.67
CA LEU A 64 17.14 0.74 8.98
C LEU A 64 17.37 0.37 10.46
N ALA A 65 18.33 1.02 11.14
CA ALA A 65 18.58 0.84 12.57
C ALA A 65 17.33 1.12 13.43
N ASP A 66 16.48 2.06 13.01
CA ASP A 66 15.29 2.51 13.73
C ASP A 66 14.00 1.75 13.34
N HIS A 67 14.13 0.60 12.67
CA HIS A 67 13.00 -0.17 12.16
C HIS A 67 11.94 -0.52 13.22
N LYS A 68 12.34 -0.81 14.46
CA LYS A 68 11.41 -1.14 15.55
C LYS A 68 10.45 0.02 15.84
N THR A 69 11.01 1.23 15.97
CA THR A 69 10.25 2.46 16.19
C THR A 69 9.32 2.75 15.02
N ALA A 70 9.80 2.56 13.80
CA ALA A 70 9.01 2.77 12.59
C ALA A 70 7.81 1.83 12.50
N ILE A 71 8.02 0.52 12.74
CA ILE A 71 6.95 -0.48 12.77
C ILE A 71 5.92 -0.11 13.84
N GLN A 72 6.36 0.29 15.03
CA GLN A 72 5.46 0.71 16.10
C GLN A 72 4.60 1.92 15.70
N LYS A 73 5.19 2.94 15.08
CA LYS A 73 4.44 4.10 14.55
C LYS A 73 3.37 3.68 13.52
N SER A 74 3.69 2.70 12.67
CA SER A 74 2.75 2.15 11.69
C SER A 74 1.58 1.43 12.37
N LEU A 75 1.83 0.65 13.41
CA LEU A 75 0.80 -0.06 14.17
C LEU A 75 -0.12 0.89 14.95
N GLU A 76 0.39 2.04 15.39
CA GLU A 76 -0.40 3.08 16.06
C GLU A 76 -1.29 3.88 15.11
N GLY A 77 -1.24 3.62 13.79
CA GLY A 77 -2.05 4.29 12.78
C GLY A 77 -1.65 5.74 12.53
N ARG A 78 -0.45 6.14 12.96
CA ARG A 78 0.02 7.54 12.94
C ARG A 78 1.03 7.84 11.86
N SER A 79 1.51 6.85 11.10
CA SER A 79 2.59 7.07 10.14
C SER A 79 2.10 7.14 8.69
N ILE A 80 2.66 8.12 8.01
CA ILE A 80 2.77 8.16 6.55
C ILE A 80 3.63 6.97 6.09
N LYS A 81 3.53 6.55 4.82
CA LYS A 81 4.33 5.45 4.26
C LYS A 81 5.83 5.65 4.57
N GLN A 82 6.50 4.60 5.03
CA GLN A 82 7.89 4.67 5.50
C GLN A 82 8.84 4.01 4.49
N LEU A 83 9.99 4.64 4.26
CA LEU A 83 11.05 4.14 3.39
C LEU A 83 12.30 3.86 4.23
N PHE A 84 12.67 2.59 4.38
CA PHE A 84 13.88 2.20 5.09
C PHE A 84 15.13 2.42 4.25
N VAL A 85 16.08 3.18 4.80
CA VAL A 85 17.35 3.52 4.14
C VAL A 85 18.48 2.68 4.78
N ILE A 86 19.12 1.84 3.97
CA ILE A 86 20.12 0.85 4.42
C ILE A 86 21.52 1.47 4.58
N ASN A 87 21.85 2.52 3.80
CA ASN A 87 23.19 3.14 3.75
C ASN A 87 23.20 4.61 4.22
N SER A 88 22.55 4.89 5.35
CA SER A 88 22.59 6.22 5.94
C SER A 88 23.88 6.41 6.76
N LYS A 89 24.97 6.87 6.13
CA LYS A 89 25.73 7.92 6.79
C LYS A 89 24.82 9.13 6.71
N ALA A 90 24.18 9.50 7.81
CA ALA A 90 23.15 10.52 7.85
C ALA A 90 23.70 11.86 7.32
N SER A 91 23.59 12.12 6.02
CA SER A 91 23.59 13.47 5.49
C SER A 91 22.22 14.04 5.82
N ALA A 92 22.14 14.71 6.97
CA ALA A 92 21.07 15.65 7.25
C ALA A 92 21.11 16.73 6.16
N SER A 93 20.33 16.54 5.10
CA SER A 93 20.01 17.61 4.16
C SER A 93 18.52 17.85 4.25
N HIS A 94 18.16 18.84 5.06
CA HIS A 94 16.96 19.63 4.83
C HIS A 94 16.96 20.10 3.37
N ILE A 95 15.87 19.81 2.65
CA ILE A 95 15.12 20.67 1.72
C ILE A 95 13.77 19.97 1.54
#